data_AF-A0A925MI03-F1
#
_entry.id   AF-A0A925MI03-F1
#
_cell.length_a   1.000
_cell.length_b   1.000
_cell.length_c   1.000
_cell.angle_alpha   90.00
_cell.angle_beta   90.00
_cell.angle_gamma   90.00
#
_symmetry.space_group_name_H-M   'P 1'
#
loop_
_entity.id
_entity.type
_entity.pdbx_description
1 polymer ?
#
loop_
_entity_poly.entity_id
_entity_poly.type
_entity_poly.pdbx_seq_one_letter_code
_entity_poly.pdbx_strand_id
1 'polypeptide(L)' 'MKPVVTAAEMRALDRTTIDELGLPALTLMETAGRAVAEAALRMLGADRG' A
#
# COMPACT_ATOMS: atom_id res chain seq x y z
N MET A 1 13.25 11.86 -7.72
CA MET A 1 12.42 12.23 -6.55
C MET A 1 11.07 11.56 -6.74
N LYS A 2 10.52 10.87 -5.72
CA LYS A 2 9.14 10.37 -5.78
C LYS A 2 8.21 11.46 -5.22
N PRO A 3 7.12 11.84 -5.91
CA PRO A 3 6.18 12.83 -5.40
C PRO A 3 5.51 12.31 -4.12
N VAL A 4 5.30 13.20 -3.14
CA VAL A 4 4.52 12.89 -1.93
C VAL A 4 3.10 13.39 -2.16
N VAL A 5 2.15 12.46 -2.18
CA VAL A 5 0.73 12.77 -2.38
C VAL A 5 0.07 13.13 -1.06
N THR A 6 -0.95 13.99 -1.15
CA THR A 6 -1.87 14.28 -0.05
C THR A 6 -2.79 13.07 0.22
N ALA A 7 -3.44 13.08 1.38
CA ALA A 7 -4.44 12.05 1.71
C ALA A 7 -5.66 12.08 0.78
N ALA A 8 -6.00 13.22 0.17
CA ALA A 8 -7.09 13.31 -0.80
C ALA A 8 -6.69 12.64 -2.12
N GLU A 9 -5.48 12.92 -2.60
CA GLU A 9 -4.93 12.30 -3.81
C GLU A 9 -4.76 10.79 -3.63
N MET A 10 -4.27 10.32 -2.48
CA MET A 10 -4.16 8.88 -2.20
C MET A 10 -5.51 8.16 -2.33
N ARG A 11 -6.59 8.73 -1.78
CA ARG A 11 -7.93 8.16 -1.90
C ARG A 11 -8.44 8.15 -3.33
N ALA A 12 -8.07 9.15 -4.14
CA ALA A 12 -8.42 9.20 -5.55
C ALA A 12 -7.70 8.09 -6.33
N LEU A 13 -6.41 7.88 -6.04
CA LEU A 13 -5.61 6.79 -6.62
C LEU A 13 -6.20 5.41 -6.29
N ASP A 14 -6.55 5.17 -5.02
CA ASP A 14 -7.18 3.90 -4.60
C ASP A 14 -8.50 3.68 -5.35
N ARG A 15 -9.32 4.73 -5.49
CA ARG A 15 -10.61 4.67 -6.19
C ARG A 15 -10.44 4.36 -7.67
N THR A 16 -9.58 5.07 -8.38
CA THR A 16 -9.27 4.80 -9.80
C THR A 16 -8.75 3.37 -9.98
N THR A 17 -7.93 2.88 -9.05
CA THR A 17 -7.41 1.51 -9.11
C THR A 17 -8.54 0.47 -9.00
N ILE A 18 -9.54 0.73 -8.16
CA ILE A 18 -10.67 -0.18 -7.97
C ILE A 18 -11.66 -0.08 -9.13
N ASP A 19 -12.09 1.14 -9.45
CA ASP A 19 -13.23 1.38 -10.33
C ASP A 19 -12.81 1.29 -11.81
N GLU A 20 -11.61 1.78 -12.16
CA GLU A 20 -11.17 1.85 -13.56
C GLU A 20 -10.24 0.67 -13.93
N LEU A 21 -9.31 0.31 -13.04
CA LEU A 21 -8.39 -0.82 -13.29
C LEU A 21 -8.99 -2.17 -12.85
N GLY A 22 -10.13 -2.17 -12.16
CA GLY A 22 -10.85 -3.38 -11.77
C GLY A 22 -10.17 -4.20 -10.67
N LEU A 23 -9.21 -3.61 -9.94
CA LEU A 23 -8.49 -4.29 -8.86
C LEU A 23 -9.35 -4.33 -7.59
N PRO A 24 -9.64 -5.51 -7.01
CA PRO A 24 -10.42 -5.58 -5.79
C PRO A 24 -9.75 -4.84 -4.63
N ALA A 25 -10.54 -4.11 -3.84
CA ALA A 25 -10.03 -3.39 -2.67
C ALA A 25 -9.26 -4.29 -1.69
N LEU A 26 -9.71 -5.54 -1.51
CA LEU A 26 -9.02 -6.53 -0.66
C LEU A 26 -7.61 -6.85 -1.15
N THR A 27 -7.38 -6.88 -2.48
CA THR A 27 -6.05 -7.10 -3.05
C THR A 27 -5.10 -5.93 -2.75
N LEU A 28 -5.61 -4.69 -2.78
CA LEU A 28 -4.84 -3.51 -2.39
C LEU A 28 -4.48 -3.56 -0.90
N MET A 29 -5.47 -3.86 -0.05
CA MET A 29 -5.25 -3.98 1.40
C MET A 29 -4.24 -5.06 1.76
N GLU A 30 -4.34 -6.24 1.15
CA GLU A 30 -3.43 -7.36 1.39
C GLU A 30 -1.99 -7.00 1.00
N THR A 31 -1.82 -6.31 -0.13
CA THR A 31 -0.51 -5.85 -0.60
C THR A 31 0.08 -4.78 0.32
N ALA A 32 -0.74 -3.79 0.72
CA ALA A 32 -0.34 -2.75 1.66
C ALA A 32 0.03 -3.33 3.03
N GLY A 33 -0.80 -4.25 3.56
CA GLY A 33 -0.59 -4.90 4.85
C GLY A 33 0.71 -5.70 4.88
N ARG A 34 1.00 -6.48 3.83
CA ARG A 34 2.28 -7.19 3.69
C ARG A 34 3.48 -6.25 3.68
N ALA A 35 3.44 -5.18 2.89
CA ALA A 35 4.53 -4.22 2.83
C ALA A 35 4.78 -3.54 4.20
N VAL A 36 3.71 -3.21 4.93
CA VAL A 36 3.80 -2.64 6.29
C VAL A 36 4.37 -3.67 7.27
N ALA A 37 3.90 -4.92 7.23
CA ALA A 37 4.41 -5.98 8.11
C ALA A 37 5.90 -6.24 7.87
N GLU A 38 6.34 -6.30 6.63
CA GLU A 38 7.76 -6.42 6.27
C GLU A 38 8.59 -5.23 6.75
N ALA A 39 8.07 -4.00 6.60
CA ALA A 39 8.73 -2.81 7.10
C ALA A 39 8.86 -2.84 8.63
N ALA A 40 7.80 -3.24 9.34
CA ALA A 40 7.81 -3.38 10.79
C ALA A 40 8.83 -4.43 11.25
N LEU A 41 8.92 -5.58 10.58
CA LEU A 41 9.91 -6.62 10.88
C LEU A 41 11.35 -6.11 10.73
N ARG A 42 11.63 -5.41 9.61
CA ARG A 42 12.93 -4.75 9.40
C ARG A 42 13.25 -3.73 10.49
N MET A 43 12.27 -2.91 10.89
CA MET A 43 12.43 -1.93 11.96
C MET A 43 12.75 -2.57 13.31
N LEU A 44 12.20 -3.76 13.58
CA LEU A 44 12.40 -4.51 14.82
C LEU A 44 13.65 -5.40 14.79
N GLY A 45 14.40 -5.43 13.68
CA GLY A 45 15.53 -6.34 13.51
C GLY A 45 15.13 -7.83 13.44
N ALA A 46 13.86 -8.11 13.25
CA ALA A 46 13.34 -9.45 13.04
C ALA A 46 13.45 -9.77 11.55
N ASP A 47 14.63 -10.18 11.11
CA ASP A 47 14.81 -10.58 9.72
C ASP A 47 14.11 -11.92 9.48
N ARG A 48 13.17 -11.95 8.54
CA ARG A 48 12.71 -13.21 7.95
C ARG A 48 13.70 -13.49 6.83
N GLY A 49 14.83 -14.12 7.20
CA GLY A 49 15.85 -14.55 6.25
C GLY A 49 15.28 -15.31 5.06
#